data_AF-A0A524FFT4-F1
#
_entry.id   AF-A0A524FFT4-F1
#
_cell.length_a   1.000
_cell.length_b   1.000
_cell.length_c   1.000
_cell.angle_alpha   90.00
_cell.angle_beta   90.00
_cell.angle_gamma   90.00
#
_symmetry.space_group_name_H-M   'P 1'
#
loop_
_entity.id
_entity.type
_entity.pdbx_description
1 polymer ?
#
loop_
_entity_poly.entity_id
_entity_poly.type
_entity_poly.pdbx_seq_one_letter_code
_entity_poly.pdbx_strand_id
1 'polypeptide(L)'
;MQIFEAIEIREYPYFLTIDASEGEFVKDIINQINSHKVYLLVDHETRRIWCYNGPNSPIKLQIYGGILASMLREKLRGFYRIYSLNQYSKEDENFQEILNKRLGEGRATTIDKEDFPSEANSINETQIKLSNLKMNEAIEAIKECAIPANYERIFILIGNTIYYEEEIIESLIKEQKTAKKITKLGQLNNGFTFFNDRNYSIRFIVQNHKIQGLELLVPKYEEIPRINLKASVIREDKYSNPGDMNSLLKAFDIPDNLPDDEEIIVHEIKDLDK
;
A
#
# COMPACT_ATOMS: atom_id res chain seq x y z
N MET A 1 -15.31 -24.94 -5.77
CA MET A 1 -15.01 -23.49 -5.90
C MET A 1 -14.96 -23.19 -7.39
N GLN A 2 -15.66 -22.15 -7.88
CA GLN A 2 -15.44 -21.67 -9.25
C GLN A 2 -14.35 -20.58 -9.23
N ILE A 3 -13.55 -20.48 -10.29
CA ILE A 3 -12.50 -19.47 -10.41
C ILE A 3 -12.55 -18.81 -11.78
N PHE A 4 -12.43 -17.48 -11.78
CA PHE A 4 -12.43 -16.68 -12.99
C PHE A 4 -11.18 -15.79 -13.02
N GLU A 5 -10.58 -15.62 -14.19
CA GLU A 5 -9.50 -14.66 -14.41
C GLU A 5 -10.08 -13.36 -14.97
N ALA A 6 -9.70 -12.22 -14.39
CA ALA A 6 -9.97 -10.92 -14.98
C ALA A 6 -8.94 -10.66 -16.09
N ILE A 7 -9.41 -10.31 -17.29
CA ILE A 7 -8.55 -9.99 -18.43
C ILE A 7 -8.86 -8.61 -18.99
N GLU A 8 -7.84 -7.98 -19.59
CA GLU A 8 -7.97 -6.73 -20.32
C GLU A 8 -8.20 -6.99 -21.81
N ILE A 9 -9.11 -6.23 -22.42
CA ILE A 9 -9.40 -6.26 -23.86
C ILE A 9 -9.27 -4.85 -24.46
N ARG A 10 -9.10 -4.76 -25.78
CA ARG A 10 -8.81 -3.49 -26.47
C ARG A 10 -10.02 -2.59 -26.68
N GLU A 11 -11.20 -3.19 -26.73
CA GLU A 11 -12.46 -2.48 -26.98
C GLU A 11 -13.34 -2.51 -25.75
N TYR A 12 -14.29 -1.58 -25.67
CA TYR A 12 -15.29 -1.56 -24.61
C TYR A 12 -15.95 -2.95 -24.42
N PRO A 13 -16.08 -3.44 -23.18
CA PRO A 13 -15.89 -2.77 -21.88
C PRO A 13 -14.44 -2.61 -21.36
N TYR A 14 -13.44 -2.95 -22.17
CA TYR A 14 -11.99 -2.98 -21.86
C TYR A 14 -11.55 -4.08 -20.89
N PHE A 15 -12.48 -4.79 -20.26
CA PHE A 15 -12.19 -5.91 -19.37
C PHE A 15 -13.38 -6.87 -19.25
N LEU A 16 -13.09 -8.14 -19.02
CA LEU A 16 -14.08 -9.21 -18.84
C LEU A 16 -13.49 -10.33 -17.97
N THR A 17 -14.29 -11.35 -17.66
CA THR A 17 -13.77 -12.55 -17.00
C THR A 17 -13.74 -13.74 -17.95
N ILE A 18 -12.71 -14.58 -17.84
CA ILE A 18 -12.69 -15.92 -18.44
C ILE A 18 -12.71 -16.99 -17.36
N ASP A 19 -13.22 -18.18 -17.68
CA ASP A 19 -13.12 -19.35 -16.80
C ASP A 19 -11.64 -19.76 -16.67
N ALA A 20 -11.19 -19.93 -15.44
CA ALA A 20 -9.82 -20.33 -15.11
C ALA A 20 -9.77 -21.70 -14.41
N SER A 21 -10.78 -22.55 -14.61
CA SER A 21 -10.93 -23.86 -13.95
C SER A 21 -9.98 -24.95 -14.48
N GLU A 22 -8.84 -24.59 -15.08
CA GLU A 22 -7.83 -25.52 -15.58
C GLU A 22 -6.95 -26.08 -14.45
N GLY A 23 -7.52 -26.92 -13.58
CA GLY A 23 -6.81 -27.54 -12.46
C GLY A 23 -7.73 -28.31 -11.51
N GLU A 24 -7.16 -28.98 -10.50
CA GLU A 24 -7.96 -29.65 -9.47
C GLU A 24 -8.18 -28.74 -8.26
N PHE A 25 -7.20 -27.91 -7.91
CA PHE A 25 -7.22 -27.04 -6.73
C PHE A 25 -6.92 -25.59 -7.09
N VAL A 26 -7.35 -24.67 -6.22
CA VAL A 26 -7.09 -23.23 -6.39
C VAL A 26 -5.59 -22.92 -6.49
N LYS A 27 -4.75 -23.58 -5.70
CA LYS A 27 -3.29 -23.42 -5.73
C LYS A 27 -2.63 -23.78 -7.06
N ASP A 28 -3.28 -24.61 -7.88
CA ASP A 28 -2.77 -24.97 -9.20
C ASP A 28 -2.81 -23.75 -10.13
N ILE A 29 -3.79 -22.87 -9.93
CA ILE A 29 -3.99 -21.62 -10.69
C ILE A 29 -3.25 -20.44 -10.04
N ILE A 30 -3.38 -20.28 -8.72
CA ILE A 30 -2.76 -19.20 -7.94
C ILE A 30 -1.37 -19.63 -7.49
N ASN A 31 -0.37 -19.32 -8.32
CA ASN A 31 1.02 -19.66 -8.10
C ASN A 31 1.97 -18.52 -8.56
N GLN A 32 3.28 -18.74 -8.46
CA GLN A 32 4.28 -17.72 -8.81
C GLN A 32 4.30 -17.38 -10.31
N ILE A 33 4.03 -18.36 -11.19
CA ILE A 33 4.02 -18.18 -12.65
C ILE A 33 2.91 -17.18 -13.03
N ASN A 34 1.76 -17.30 -12.37
CA ASN A 34 0.59 -16.46 -12.59
C ASN A 34 0.53 -15.21 -11.68
N SER A 35 1.68 -14.78 -11.15
CA SER A 35 1.75 -13.66 -10.20
C SER A 35 1.35 -12.29 -10.77
N HIS A 36 1.18 -12.17 -12.09
CA HIS A 36 0.76 -10.95 -12.78
C HIS A 36 -0.75 -10.90 -13.05
N LYS A 37 -1.51 -11.94 -12.68
CA LYS A 37 -2.94 -12.08 -12.96
C LYS A 37 -3.81 -11.66 -11.78
N VAL A 38 -5.10 -11.47 -12.04
CA VAL A 38 -6.13 -11.18 -11.03
C VAL A 38 -7.23 -12.23 -11.14
N TYR A 39 -7.62 -12.82 -10.02
CA TYR A 39 -8.59 -13.90 -9.97
C TYR A 39 -9.77 -13.58 -9.04
N LEU A 40 -10.95 -14.06 -9.44
CA LEU A 40 -12.18 -14.03 -8.66
C LEU A 40 -12.60 -15.46 -8.34
N LEU A 41 -12.61 -15.82 -7.06
CA LEU A 41 -12.98 -17.16 -6.61
C LEU A 41 -14.37 -17.14 -5.98
N VAL A 42 -15.29 -17.93 -6.51
CA VAL A 42 -16.67 -18.01 -6.01
C VAL A 42 -16.85 -19.26 -5.16
N ASP A 43 -16.99 -19.04 -3.86
CA ASP A 43 -17.28 -20.06 -2.87
C ASP A 43 -18.80 -20.14 -2.66
N HIS A 44 -19.44 -21.13 -3.28
CA HIS A 44 -20.89 -21.30 -3.18
C HIS A 44 -21.35 -21.79 -1.81
N GLU A 45 -20.52 -22.52 -1.08
CA GLU A 45 -20.85 -23.05 0.25
C GLU A 45 -20.94 -21.91 1.26
N THR A 46 -19.91 -21.04 1.27
CA THR A 46 -19.85 -19.91 2.22
C THR A 46 -20.50 -18.64 1.68
N ARG A 47 -20.96 -18.65 0.42
CA ARG A 47 -21.49 -17.49 -0.31
C ARG A 47 -20.53 -16.30 -0.32
N ARG A 48 -19.26 -16.57 -0.65
CA ARG A 48 -18.19 -15.56 -0.72
C ARG A 48 -17.63 -15.45 -2.14
N ILE A 49 -17.24 -14.25 -2.52
CA ILE A 49 -16.42 -13.98 -3.69
C ILE A 49 -15.08 -13.46 -3.16
N TRP A 50 -14.04 -14.25 -3.32
CA TRP A 50 -12.68 -13.86 -2.96
C TRP A 50 -12.02 -13.20 -4.16
N CYS A 51 -11.48 -12.00 -3.96
CA CYS A 51 -10.66 -11.31 -4.95
C CYS A 51 -9.19 -11.53 -4.61
N TYR A 52 -8.44 -12.08 -5.55
CA TYR A 52 -7.01 -12.24 -5.43
C TYR A 52 -6.28 -11.44 -6.51
N ASN A 53 -5.45 -10.50 -6.08
CA ASN A 53 -4.55 -9.73 -6.92
C ASN A 53 -3.17 -10.37 -6.84
N GLY A 54 -2.64 -10.80 -7.98
CA GLY A 54 -1.26 -11.27 -8.04
C GLY A 54 -0.28 -10.16 -7.61
N PRO A 55 0.84 -10.48 -6.92
CA PRO A 55 1.75 -9.47 -6.40
C PRO A 55 2.39 -8.61 -7.50
N ASN A 56 2.46 -9.11 -8.73
CA ASN A 56 2.98 -8.40 -9.90
C ASN A 56 1.88 -7.93 -10.86
N SER A 57 0.61 -7.99 -10.45
CA SER A 57 -0.51 -7.63 -11.33
C SER A 57 -0.60 -6.12 -11.55
N PRO A 58 -0.84 -5.64 -12.79
CA PRO A 58 -0.99 -4.22 -13.06
C PRO A 58 -2.16 -3.61 -12.28
N ILE A 59 -1.99 -2.39 -11.78
CA ILE A 59 -2.99 -1.66 -10.97
C ILE A 59 -4.33 -1.56 -11.70
N LYS A 60 -4.28 -1.28 -13.00
CA LYS A 60 -5.45 -1.22 -13.88
C LYS A 60 -6.27 -2.51 -13.82
N LEU A 61 -5.59 -3.66 -13.89
CA LEU A 61 -6.21 -4.98 -13.82
C LEU A 61 -6.82 -5.28 -12.44
N GLN A 62 -6.17 -4.82 -11.36
CA GLN A 62 -6.70 -4.95 -10.00
C GLN A 62 -8.01 -4.16 -9.82
N ILE A 63 -8.08 -2.95 -10.38
CA ILE A 63 -9.31 -2.14 -10.39
C ILE A 63 -10.41 -2.88 -11.16
N TYR A 64 -10.08 -3.43 -12.33
CA TYR A 64 -11.02 -4.22 -13.13
C TYR A 64 -11.53 -5.44 -12.37
N GLY A 65 -10.66 -6.17 -11.67
CA GLY A 65 -11.05 -7.27 -10.79
C GLY A 65 -12.09 -6.86 -9.74
N GLY A 66 -11.91 -5.70 -9.09
CA GLY A 66 -12.89 -5.18 -8.13
C GLY A 66 -14.26 -4.84 -8.73
N ILE A 67 -14.27 -4.27 -9.94
CA ILE A 67 -15.50 -3.98 -10.69
C ILE A 67 -16.20 -5.30 -11.08
N LEU A 68 -15.45 -6.23 -11.67
CA LEU A 68 -15.95 -7.54 -12.10
C LEU A 68 -16.49 -8.37 -10.92
N ALA A 69 -15.87 -8.30 -9.74
CA ALA A 69 -16.38 -8.94 -8.54
C ALA A 69 -17.76 -8.41 -8.13
N SER A 70 -17.97 -7.10 -8.30
CA SER A 70 -19.26 -6.44 -8.01
C SER A 70 -20.33 -6.87 -9.01
N MET A 71 -20.00 -6.90 -10.30
CA MET A 71 -20.90 -7.41 -11.34
C MET A 71 -21.24 -8.90 -11.14
N LEU A 72 -20.25 -9.71 -10.79
CA LEU A 72 -20.44 -11.12 -10.47
C LEU A 72 -21.37 -11.33 -9.28
N ARG A 73 -21.23 -10.49 -8.24
CA ARG A 73 -22.14 -10.46 -7.10
C ARG A 73 -23.57 -10.13 -7.52
N GLU A 74 -23.76 -9.17 -8.44
CA GLU A 74 -25.07 -8.80 -8.97
C GLU A 74 -25.72 -9.94 -9.74
N LYS A 75 -24.98 -10.62 -10.64
CA LYS A 75 -25.45 -11.86 -11.31
C LYS A 75 -25.89 -12.93 -10.31
N LEU A 76 -25.18 -13.03 -9.20
CA LEU A 76 -25.49 -13.93 -8.09
C LEU A 76 -26.56 -13.39 -7.12
N ARG A 77 -27.37 -12.42 -7.58
CA ARG A 77 -28.51 -11.80 -6.87
C ARG A 77 -28.12 -11.14 -5.55
N GLY A 78 -26.88 -10.67 -5.40
CA GLY A 78 -26.42 -9.90 -4.24
C GLY A 78 -26.19 -10.72 -2.96
N PHE A 79 -26.48 -12.03 -2.96
CA PHE A 79 -26.36 -12.89 -1.77
C PHE A 79 -24.92 -13.20 -1.35
N TYR A 80 -23.96 -12.91 -2.24
CA TYR A 80 -22.55 -13.12 -1.97
C TYR A 80 -21.93 -11.89 -1.34
N ARG A 81 -20.92 -12.11 -0.50
CA ARG A 81 -20.07 -11.06 0.03
C ARG A 81 -18.70 -11.11 -0.63
N ILE A 82 -18.18 -9.93 -0.98
CA ILE A 82 -16.87 -9.79 -1.61
C ILE A 82 -15.83 -9.60 -0.51
N TYR A 83 -14.75 -10.37 -0.57
CA TYR A 83 -13.62 -10.29 0.34
C TYR A 83 -12.32 -10.24 -0.46
N SER A 84 -11.31 -9.56 0.06
CA SER A 84 -9.96 -9.61 -0.51
C SER A 84 -9.21 -10.79 0.11
N LEU A 85 -8.68 -11.68 -0.72
CA LEU A 85 -7.81 -12.75 -0.26
C LEU A 85 -6.40 -12.21 0.10
N ASN A 86 -6.01 -11.07 -0.49
CA ASN A 86 -4.73 -10.41 -0.24
C ASN A 86 -4.60 -9.77 1.14
N GLN A 87 -5.66 -9.72 1.94
CA GLN A 87 -5.59 -9.23 3.32
C GLN A 87 -4.85 -10.21 4.25
N TYR A 88 -4.75 -11.48 3.85
CA TYR A 88 -4.05 -12.53 4.58
C TYR A 88 -2.62 -12.70 4.05
N SER A 89 -1.69 -13.09 4.93
CA SER A 89 -0.37 -13.54 4.50
C SER A 89 -0.49 -14.89 3.78
N LYS A 90 0.56 -15.28 3.04
CA LYS A 90 0.56 -16.59 2.36
C LYS A 90 0.57 -17.73 3.36
N GLU A 91 1.15 -17.54 4.53
CA GLU A 91 1.26 -18.54 5.60
C GLU A 91 0.00 -18.62 6.47
N ASP A 92 -0.94 -17.68 6.32
CA ASP A 92 -2.19 -17.64 7.08
C ASP A 92 -3.07 -18.87 6.80
N GLU A 93 -3.67 -19.42 7.85
CA GLU A 93 -4.53 -20.61 7.77
C GLU A 93 -5.72 -20.40 6.83
N ASN A 94 -6.35 -19.23 6.82
CA ASN A 94 -7.48 -18.94 5.93
C ASN A 94 -7.02 -18.88 4.48
N PHE A 95 -5.84 -18.30 4.22
CA PHE A 95 -5.29 -18.25 2.88
C PHE A 95 -4.99 -19.65 2.36
N GLN A 96 -4.35 -20.49 3.19
CA GLN A 96 -4.05 -21.87 2.86
C GLN A 96 -5.31 -22.73 2.71
N GLU A 97 -6.35 -22.51 3.51
CA GLU A 97 -7.64 -23.19 3.36
C GLU A 97 -8.21 -22.92 1.97
N ILE A 98 -8.27 -21.66 1.55
CA ILE A 98 -8.80 -21.29 0.22
C ILE A 98 -7.96 -21.89 -0.91
N LEU A 99 -6.63 -21.85 -0.81
CA LEU A 99 -5.73 -22.45 -1.81
C LEU A 99 -5.91 -23.96 -1.96
N ASN A 100 -6.26 -24.66 -0.88
CA ASN A 100 -6.47 -26.11 -0.90
C ASN A 100 -7.92 -26.52 -1.22
N LYS A 101 -8.83 -25.57 -1.49
CA LYS A 101 -10.17 -25.92 -1.97
C LYS A 101 -10.13 -26.47 -3.39
N ARG A 102 -10.94 -27.50 -3.64
CA ARG A 102 -11.12 -28.07 -4.97
C ARG A 102 -11.90 -27.14 -5.88
N LEU A 103 -11.43 -27.05 -7.12
CA LEU A 103 -12.17 -26.44 -8.21
C LEU A 103 -13.35 -27.34 -8.59
N GLY A 104 -14.43 -26.74 -9.03
CA GLY A 104 -15.62 -27.48 -9.42
C GLY A 104 -16.73 -26.57 -9.93
N GLU A 105 -17.77 -27.21 -10.45
CA GLU A 105 -18.92 -26.52 -11.03
C GLU A 105 -19.68 -25.67 -10.01
N GLY A 106 -20.47 -24.74 -10.55
CA GLY A 106 -21.27 -23.84 -9.74
C GLY A 106 -22.22 -23.00 -10.57
N ARG A 107 -22.82 -22.02 -9.91
CA ARG A 107 -23.88 -21.17 -10.50
C ARG A 107 -23.36 -19.83 -11.02
N ALA A 108 -22.10 -19.49 -10.77
CA ALA A 108 -21.51 -18.29 -11.32
C ALA A 108 -21.16 -18.53 -12.79
N THR A 109 -21.37 -17.50 -13.61
CA THR A 109 -21.01 -17.46 -15.02
C THR A 109 -20.01 -16.33 -15.24
N THR A 110 -19.31 -16.37 -16.36
CA THR A 110 -18.47 -15.26 -16.81
C THR A 110 -19.26 -13.95 -16.90
N ILE A 111 -18.55 -12.84 -16.72
CA ILE A 111 -18.94 -11.49 -17.08
C ILE A 111 -18.38 -11.21 -18.47
N ASP A 112 -19.29 -11.08 -19.43
CA ASP A 112 -19.03 -10.89 -20.85
C ASP A 112 -19.47 -9.49 -21.28
N LYS A 113 -19.23 -9.13 -22.55
CA LYS A 113 -19.49 -7.77 -23.08
C LYS A 113 -20.97 -7.38 -22.94
N GLU A 114 -21.87 -8.35 -23.06
CA GLU A 114 -23.32 -8.18 -23.02
C GLU A 114 -23.83 -7.79 -21.62
N ASP A 115 -23.03 -8.00 -20.58
CA ASP A 115 -23.38 -7.65 -19.19
C ASP A 115 -23.15 -6.17 -18.88
N PHE A 116 -22.48 -5.44 -19.76
CA PHE A 116 -22.20 -4.03 -19.59
C PHE A 116 -23.28 -3.17 -20.26
N PRO A 117 -23.64 -2.01 -19.67
CA PRO A 117 -24.56 -1.08 -20.31
C PRO A 117 -23.96 -0.58 -21.64
N SER A 118 -24.80 -0.36 -22.64
CA SER A 118 -24.35 0.26 -23.89
C SER A 118 -23.70 1.62 -23.61
N GLU A 119 -22.56 1.92 -24.26
CA GLU A 119 -21.74 3.13 -24.07
C GLU A 119 -22.53 4.45 -24.01
N ALA A 120 -23.66 4.55 -24.70
CA ALA A 120 -24.49 5.74 -24.76
C ALA A 120 -25.20 6.11 -23.43
N ASN A 121 -25.33 5.17 -22.47
CA ASN A 121 -26.15 5.36 -21.27
C ASN A 121 -25.34 5.52 -19.96
N SER A 122 -24.01 5.39 -19.99
CA SER A 122 -23.18 5.22 -18.77
C SER A 122 -22.47 6.47 -18.26
N ILE A 123 -22.60 7.63 -18.92
CA ILE A 123 -21.96 8.88 -18.48
C ILE A 123 -22.66 9.48 -17.24
N ASN A 124 -23.87 9.01 -16.91
CA ASN A 124 -24.61 9.46 -15.75
C ASN A 124 -24.53 8.41 -14.62
N GLU A 125 -23.91 8.79 -13.49
CA GLU A 125 -24.19 8.28 -12.12
C GLU A 125 -23.28 7.27 -11.40
N THR A 126 -21.99 7.13 -11.74
CA THR A 126 -21.02 6.66 -10.72
C THR A 126 -19.83 7.60 -10.61
N GLN A 127 -20.11 8.83 -10.19
CA GLN A 127 -19.07 9.63 -9.54
C GLN A 127 -18.60 8.84 -8.30
N ILE A 128 -17.39 8.31 -8.34
CA ILE A 128 -16.66 7.90 -7.13
C ILE A 128 -16.52 9.17 -6.29
N LYS A 129 -17.50 9.42 -5.42
CA LYS A 129 -17.44 10.51 -4.47
C LYS A 129 -16.40 10.13 -3.43
N LEU A 130 -15.20 10.71 -3.56
CA LEU A 130 -14.15 10.72 -2.53
C LEU A 130 -14.55 11.51 -1.27
N SER A 131 -15.80 11.96 -1.14
CA SER A 131 -16.24 12.83 -0.07
C SER A 131 -16.75 12.05 1.16
N ASN A 132 -16.31 12.54 2.33
CA ASN A 132 -16.53 12.02 3.69
C ASN A 132 -15.62 10.85 4.12
N LEU A 133 -14.35 10.91 3.74
CA LEU A 133 -13.32 10.02 4.27
C LEU A 133 -12.99 10.41 5.71
N LYS A 134 -13.33 9.55 6.68
CA LYS A 134 -12.97 9.76 8.09
C LYS A 134 -11.53 9.30 8.30
N MET A 135 -10.61 10.26 8.37
CA MET A 135 -9.16 10.02 8.44
C MET A 135 -8.77 8.96 9.48
N ASN A 136 -9.34 9.02 10.68
CA ASN A 136 -9.01 8.07 11.75
C ASN A 136 -9.45 6.64 11.40
N GLU A 137 -10.64 6.45 10.82
CA GLU A 137 -11.11 5.14 10.39
C GLU A 137 -10.21 4.57 9.28
N ALA A 138 -9.80 5.42 8.33
CA ALA A 138 -8.88 5.01 7.27
C ALA A 138 -7.51 4.57 7.81
N ILE A 139 -6.95 5.34 8.75
CA ILE A 139 -5.67 5.01 9.40
C ILE A 139 -5.75 3.67 10.14
N GLU A 140 -6.82 3.43 10.90
CA GLU A 140 -7.00 2.15 11.59
C GLU A 140 -7.15 0.99 10.59
N ALA A 141 -7.95 1.16 9.53
CA ALA A 141 -8.06 0.15 8.46
C ALA A 141 -6.72 -0.17 7.78
N ILE A 142 -5.87 0.84 7.59
CA ILE A 142 -4.52 0.69 7.03
C ILE A 142 -3.60 -0.10 7.99
N LYS A 143 -3.74 0.11 9.31
CA LYS A 143 -2.95 -0.62 10.32
C LYS A 143 -3.36 -2.08 10.43
N GLU A 144 -4.64 -2.39 10.25
CA GLU A 144 -5.15 -3.76 10.24
C GLU A 144 -4.66 -4.57 9.02
N CYS A 145 -4.28 -3.88 7.93
CA CYS A 145 -3.78 -4.53 6.72
C CYS A 145 -2.28 -4.87 6.83
N ALA A 146 -1.97 -6.14 7.03
CA ALA A 146 -0.59 -6.64 7.04
C ALA A 146 0.16 -6.29 5.74
N ILE A 147 1.40 -5.82 5.86
CA ILE A 147 2.25 -5.54 4.70
C ILE A 147 2.70 -6.88 4.09
N PRO A 148 2.63 -7.09 2.76
CA PRO A 148 3.10 -8.32 2.14
C PRO A 148 4.58 -8.62 2.46
N ALA A 149 4.93 -9.89 2.72
CA ALA A 149 6.21 -10.30 3.32
C ALA A 149 7.50 -9.74 2.66
N ASN A 150 7.44 -9.45 1.36
CA ASN A 150 8.57 -8.96 0.54
C ASN A 150 8.49 -7.48 0.16
N TYR A 151 7.58 -6.74 0.78
CA TYR A 151 7.38 -5.33 0.48
C TYR A 151 7.63 -4.46 1.70
N GLU A 152 8.03 -3.22 1.44
CA GLU A 152 8.04 -2.13 2.40
C GLU A 152 7.02 -1.08 1.97
N ARG A 153 6.32 -0.51 2.94
CA ARG A 153 5.36 0.57 2.72
C ARG A 153 6.12 1.89 2.79
N ILE A 154 6.16 2.62 1.67
CA ILE A 154 6.88 3.90 1.58
C ILE A 154 5.94 5.06 1.83
N PHE A 155 4.79 5.07 1.16
CA PHE A 155 3.80 6.12 1.34
C PHE A 155 2.41 5.55 1.54
N ILE A 156 1.60 6.32 2.24
CA ILE A 156 0.17 6.11 2.42
C ILE A 156 -0.53 7.38 1.95
N LEU A 157 -1.48 7.28 1.04
CA LEU A 157 -2.31 8.37 0.55
C LEU A 157 -3.71 8.19 1.11
N ILE A 158 -4.17 9.15 1.91
CA ILE A 158 -5.54 9.19 2.44
C ILE A 158 -6.16 10.51 2.00
N GLY A 159 -7.14 10.43 1.09
CA GLY A 159 -7.65 11.60 0.38
C GLY A 159 -6.53 12.31 -0.39
N ASN A 160 -6.27 13.57 -0.08
CA ASN A 160 -5.18 14.35 -0.67
C ASN A 160 -3.92 14.39 0.22
N THR A 161 -3.88 13.68 1.35
CA THR A 161 -2.79 13.77 2.32
C THR A 161 -1.86 12.58 2.21
N ILE A 162 -0.56 12.86 2.21
CA ILE A 162 0.53 11.87 2.14
C ILE A 162 1.05 11.61 3.55
N TYR A 163 1.18 10.34 3.91
CA TYR A 163 1.77 9.87 5.15
C TYR A 163 2.89 8.86 4.86
N TYR A 164 3.73 8.61 5.86
CA TYR A 164 4.75 7.57 5.88
C TYR A 164 4.78 6.89 7.24
N GLU A 165 5.41 5.72 7.32
CA GLU A 165 5.67 5.05 8.60
C GLU A 165 7.03 5.50 9.15
N GLU A 166 7.02 6.02 10.37
CA GLU A 166 8.19 6.40 11.13
C GLU A 166 8.43 5.37 12.25
N GLU A 167 9.66 4.87 12.37
CA GLU A 167 10.05 3.98 13.46
C GLU A 167 10.49 4.81 14.67
N ILE A 168 9.75 4.69 15.77
CA ILE A 168 10.04 5.35 17.05
C ILE A 168 10.55 4.30 18.03
N ILE A 169 11.68 4.58 18.68
CA ILE A 169 12.22 3.75 19.76
C ILE A 169 11.48 4.13 21.04
N GLU A 170 10.62 3.25 21.55
CA GLU A 170 9.77 3.54 22.71
C GLU A 170 10.45 3.27 24.06
N SER A 171 11.45 2.39 24.12
CA SER A 171 12.14 2.06 25.36
C SER A 171 13.58 1.63 25.10
N LEU A 172 14.51 2.23 25.84
CA LEU A 172 15.94 1.93 25.83
C LEU A 172 16.39 1.12 27.06
N ILE A 173 15.49 0.86 28.02
CA ILE A 173 15.90 0.48 29.37
C ILE A 173 16.20 -1.03 29.51
N LYS A 174 15.62 -1.91 28.69
CA LYS A 174 15.94 -3.36 28.70
C LYS A 174 15.78 -4.09 27.36
N GLU A 175 14.79 -3.72 26.54
CA GLU A 175 14.56 -4.28 25.21
C GLU A 175 14.20 -3.12 24.28
N GLN A 176 14.87 -3.03 23.14
CA GLN A 176 14.63 -2.01 22.14
C GLN A 176 13.29 -2.32 21.45
N LYS A 177 12.20 -1.76 21.97
CA LYS A 177 10.88 -1.84 21.32
C LYS A 177 10.77 -0.72 20.31
N THR A 178 10.64 -1.10 19.04
CA THR A 178 10.34 -0.18 17.94
C THR A 178 8.84 -0.19 17.70
N ALA A 179 8.22 0.99 17.71
CA ALA A 179 6.85 1.17 17.29
C ALA A 179 6.81 1.93 15.97
N LYS A 180 5.88 1.54 15.09
CA LYS A 180 5.65 2.23 13.83
C LYS A 180 4.53 3.23 13.99
N LYS A 181 4.83 4.51 13.78
CA LYS A 181 3.86 5.60 13.81
C LYS A 181 3.61 6.10 12.39
N ILE A 182 2.34 6.23 12.01
CA ILE A 182 1.97 6.87 10.75
C ILE A 182 2.06 8.38 10.95
N THR A 183 3.00 9.02 10.26
CA THR A 183 3.28 10.45 10.36
C THR A 183 2.90 11.14 9.04
N LYS A 184 2.24 12.30 9.14
CA LYS A 184 1.86 13.11 7.96
C LYS A 184 3.12 13.72 7.35
N LEU A 185 3.34 13.44 6.06
CA LEU A 185 4.45 14.01 5.29
C LEU A 185 4.03 15.32 4.61
N GLY A 186 2.82 15.38 4.05
CA GLY A 186 2.41 16.51 3.23
C GLY A 186 1.07 16.30 2.55
N GLN A 187 0.80 17.07 1.50
CA GLN A 187 -0.40 16.95 0.67
C GLN A 187 -0.02 16.83 -0.80
N LEU A 188 -0.84 16.10 -1.56
CA LEU A 188 -0.74 16.05 -3.01
C LEU A 188 -1.15 17.39 -3.61
N ASN A 189 -0.37 17.87 -4.57
CA ASN A 189 -0.73 19.01 -5.38
C ASN A 189 -1.77 18.60 -6.45
N ASN A 190 -2.55 19.57 -6.93
CA ASN A 190 -3.40 19.37 -8.09
C ASN A 190 -2.52 19.15 -9.34
N GLY A 191 -2.71 18.03 -10.04
CA GLY A 191 -1.96 17.69 -11.25
C GLY A 191 -1.70 16.20 -11.40
N PHE A 192 -0.87 15.83 -12.37
CA PHE A 192 -0.39 14.46 -12.55
C PHE A 192 0.93 14.28 -11.81
N THR A 193 0.95 13.39 -10.81
CA THR A 193 2.19 12.96 -10.15
C THR A 193 2.59 11.60 -10.70
N PHE A 194 3.63 11.58 -11.54
CA PHE A 194 4.23 10.34 -12.01
C PHE A 194 5.32 9.92 -11.01
N PHE A 195 5.11 8.76 -10.39
CA PHE A 195 6.16 8.09 -9.63
C PHE A 195 7.05 7.28 -10.59
N ASN A 196 7.72 7.97 -11.51
CA ASN A 196 8.57 7.32 -12.53
C ASN A 196 9.92 6.85 -11.97
N ASP A 197 10.25 7.22 -10.73
CA ASP A 197 11.53 6.94 -10.11
C ASP A 197 11.59 5.58 -9.43
N ARG A 198 10.44 4.92 -9.16
CA ARG A 198 10.43 3.62 -8.48
C ARG A 198 9.35 2.69 -9.02
N ASN A 199 9.61 1.39 -8.96
CA ASN A 199 8.67 0.32 -9.29
C ASN A 199 7.62 0.15 -8.16
N TYR A 200 6.87 1.22 -7.87
CA TYR A 200 5.87 1.17 -6.83
C TYR A 200 4.76 0.19 -7.20
N SER A 201 4.52 -0.77 -6.31
CA SER A 201 3.29 -1.55 -6.28
C SER A 201 2.25 -0.75 -5.49
N ILE A 202 1.10 -0.47 -6.10
CA ILE A 202 0.03 0.28 -5.42
C ILE A 202 -0.96 -0.71 -4.82
N ARG A 203 -1.29 -0.53 -3.54
CA ARG A 203 -2.36 -1.26 -2.86
C ARG A 203 -3.49 -0.31 -2.47
N PHE A 204 -4.71 -0.63 -2.86
CA PHE A 204 -5.90 0.08 -2.38
C PHE A 204 -6.36 -0.51 -1.05
N ILE A 205 -6.71 0.35 -0.10
CA ILE A 205 -7.38 -0.04 1.14
C ILE A 205 -8.85 0.29 0.97
N VAL A 206 -9.69 -0.74 0.87
CA VAL A 206 -11.13 -0.61 0.64
C VAL A 206 -11.88 -1.16 1.84
N GLN A 207 -12.73 -0.34 2.45
CA GLN A 207 -13.59 -0.73 3.56
C GLN A 207 -15.01 -0.21 3.29
N ASN A 208 -16.01 -1.06 3.48
CA ASN A 208 -17.42 -0.74 3.21
C ASN A 208 -17.66 -0.18 1.79
N HIS A 209 -17.00 -0.77 0.78
CA HIS A 209 -17.06 -0.33 -0.63
C HIS A 209 -16.56 1.11 -0.88
N LYS A 210 -15.80 1.68 0.05
CA LYS A 210 -15.16 2.99 -0.10
C LYS A 210 -13.65 2.84 -0.04
N ILE A 211 -12.96 3.53 -0.94
CA ILE A 211 -11.50 3.63 -0.89
C ILE A 211 -11.16 4.49 0.32
N GLN A 212 -10.49 3.87 1.30
CA GLN A 212 -9.98 4.52 2.49
C GLN A 212 -8.62 5.15 2.20
N GLY A 213 -7.80 4.49 1.39
CA GLY A 213 -6.50 5.04 1.01
C GLY A 213 -5.79 4.20 -0.05
N LEU A 214 -4.62 4.69 -0.43
CA LEU A 214 -3.67 4.00 -1.30
C LEU A 214 -2.37 3.83 -0.55
N GLU A 215 -1.68 2.73 -0.80
CA GLU A 215 -0.32 2.53 -0.31
C GLU A 215 0.60 2.36 -1.50
N LEU A 216 1.77 3.00 -1.40
CA LEU A 216 2.86 2.82 -2.34
C LEU A 216 3.88 1.90 -1.66
N LEU A 217 3.94 0.68 -2.18
CA LEU A 217 4.79 -0.40 -1.69
C LEU A 217 5.96 -0.60 -2.66
N VAL A 218 7.09 -1.00 -2.14
CA VAL A 218 8.29 -1.33 -2.91
C VAL A 218 8.86 -2.66 -2.45
N PRO A 219 9.47 -3.46 -3.34
CA PRO A 219 10.11 -4.70 -2.91
C PRO A 219 11.31 -4.43 -1.98
N LYS A 220 11.45 -5.22 -0.91
CA LYS A 220 12.53 -5.09 0.09
C LYS A 220 13.96 -5.18 -0.45
N TYR A 221 14.13 -5.82 -1.61
CA TYR A 221 15.44 -5.98 -2.24
C TYR A 221 15.88 -4.77 -3.07
N GLU A 222 15.00 -3.79 -3.31
CA GLU A 222 15.40 -2.52 -3.90
C GLU A 222 16.04 -1.65 -2.82
N GLU A 223 17.33 -1.30 -2.97
CA GLU A 223 17.99 -0.34 -2.09
C GLU A 223 17.37 1.04 -2.31
N ILE A 224 16.59 1.48 -1.33
CA ILE A 224 15.95 2.79 -1.39
C ILE A 224 16.73 3.74 -0.49
N PRO A 225 17.17 4.91 -1.00
CA PRO A 225 17.67 5.96 -0.12
C PRO A 225 16.54 6.36 0.82
N ARG A 226 16.64 5.90 2.08
CA ARG A 226 15.70 6.29 3.13
C ARG A 226 15.81 7.80 3.28
N ILE A 227 14.67 8.49 3.26
CA ILE A 227 14.61 9.89 3.68
C ILE A 227 14.86 9.88 5.19
N ASN A 228 16.13 9.80 5.56
CA ASN A 228 16.57 9.97 6.93
C ASN A 228 16.48 11.46 7.23
N LEU A 229 15.28 11.91 7.59
CA LEU A 229 15.14 13.14 8.37
C LEU A 229 15.74 12.82 9.74
N LYS A 230 17.07 12.89 9.84
CA LYS A 230 17.73 13.13 11.11
C LYS A 230 17.30 14.54 11.52
N ALA A 231 16.10 14.65 12.10
CA ALA A 231 15.77 15.83 12.87
C ALA A 231 16.85 15.91 13.94
N SER A 232 17.73 16.89 13.84
CA SER A 232 18.66 17.21 14.91
C SER A 232 17.81 17.48 16.13
N VAL A 233 17.73 16.51 17.04
CA VAL A 233 17.16 16.74 18.37
C VAL A 233 18.11 17.72 19.03
N ILE A 234 17.80 19.01 18.94
CA ILE A 234 18.44 20.03 19.76
C ILE A 234 18.04 19.66 21.18
N ARG A 235 18.95 18.98 21.90
CA ARG A 235 18.79 18.75 23.34
C ARG A 235 18.90 20.11 24.01
N GLU A 236 17.78 20.66 24.48
CA GLU A 236 17.73 21.92 25.24
C GLU A 236 18.69 21.92 26.43
N ASP A 237 19.07 20.74 26.92
CA ASP A 237 20.05 20.51 27.99
C ASP A 237 21.42 21.19 27.75
N LYS A 238 21.76 21.60 26.52
CA LYS A 238 23.00 22.34 26.22
C LYS A 238 22.88 23.86 26.20
N TYR A 239 21.67 24.41 26.27
CA TYR A 239 21.42 25.86 26.20
C TYR A 239 20.80 26.44 27.47
N SER A 240 20.47 25.59 28.46
CA SER A 240 19.93 26.02 29.75
C SER A 240 21.00 26.22 30.83
N ASN A 241 22.25 26.53 30.45
CA ASN A 241 23.15 27.20 31.38
C ASN A 241 22.76 28.69 31.37
N PRO A 242 22.58 29.36 32.53
CA PRO A 242 22.36 30.80 32.57
C PRO A 242 23.56 31.48 31.91
N GLY A 243 23.38 31.86 30.64
CA GLY A 243 24.45 32.36 29.79
C GLY A 243 24.87 33.75 30.22
N ASP A 244 26.17 33.95 30.37
CA ASP A 244 26.78 35.28 30.47
C ASP A 244 26.44 36.05 29.18
N MET A 245 25.68 37.15 29.32
CA MET A 245 25.30 38.03 28.20
C MET A 245 26.50 38.50 27.38
N ASN A 246 27.69 38.57 27.99
CA ASN A 246 28.91 38.92 27.28
C ASN A 246 29.33 37.88 26.23
N SER A 247 29.01 36.60 26.43
CA SER A 247 29.29 35.55 25.45
C SER A 247 28.42 35.67 24.20
N LEU A 248 27.16 36.09 24.37
CA LEU A 248 26.25 36.38 23.27
C LEU A 248 26.70 37.62 22.49
N LEU A 249 27.10 38.70 23.18
CA LEU A 249 27.58 39.92 22.53
C LEU A 249 28.86 39.68 21.71
N LYS A 250 29.82 38.92 22.25
CA LYS A 250 31.05 38.55 21.53
C LYS A 250 30.82 37.66 20.31
N ALA A 251 29.71 36.92 20.25
CA ALA A 251 29.39 36.08 19.09
C ALA A 251 28.93 36.89 17.87
N PHE A 252 28.53 38.15 18.07
CA PHE A 252 28.15 39.09 17.01
C PHE A 252 29.26 40.09 16.67
N ASP A 253 30.36 40.12 17.44
CA ASP A 253 31.55 40.89 17.07
C ASP A 253 32.22 40.21 15.88
N ILE A 254 32.25 40.93 14.76
CA ILE A 254 32.98 40.50 13.56
C ILE A 254 34.46 40.66 13.90
N PRO A 255 35.28 39.58 13.88
CA PRO A 255 36.69 39.69 14.18
C PRO A 255 37.37 40.60 13.14
N ASP A 256 38.26 41.47 13.61
CA ASP A 256 38.97 42.44 12.76
C ASP A 256 39.82 41.77 11.68
N ASN A 257 40.17 40.50 11.86
CA ASN A 257 40.82 39.67 10.85
C ASN A 257 40.08 38.33 10.73
N LEU A 258 39.78 37.93 9.49
CA LEU A 258 39.32 36.58 9.18
C LEU A 258 40.50 35.60 9.37
N PRO A 259 40.25 34.36 9.82
CA PRO A 259 41.30 33.36 9.87
C PRO A 259 41.80 33.07 8.45
N ASP A 260 43.11 33.12 8.24
CA ASP A 260 43.74 32.63 7.01
C ASP A 260 43.43 31.13 6.86
N ASP A 261 43.11 30.71 5.63
CA ASP A 261 42.48 29.43 5.25
C ASP A 261 43.23 28.11 5.62
N GLU A 262 44.23 28.11 6.51
CA GLU A 262 45.12 26.95 6.72
C GLU A 262 44.94 26.12 7.99
N GLU A 263 43.98 26.39 8.88
CA GLU A 263 43.72 25.51 10.04
C GLU A 263 42.37 24.77 9.96
N ILE A 264 42.23 23.90 8.96
CA ILE A 264 41.34 22.74 9.08
C ILE A 264 42.02 21.74 10.01
N ILE A 265 41.78 21.85 11.32
CA ILE A 265 42.15 20.82 12.29
C ILE A 265 41.26 19.59 12.02
N VAL A 266 41.80 18.65 11.25
CA VAL A 266 41.28 17.30 11.14
C VAL A 266 41.55 16.60 12.48
N HIS A 267 40.53 16.44 13.31
CA HIS A 267 40.62 15.50 14.42
C HIS A 267 40.53 14.07 13.87
N GLU A 268 41.70 13.44 13.71
CA GLU A 268 41.88 12.00 13.59
C GLU A 268 41.19 11.30 14.78
N ILE A 269 40.23 10.43 14.49
CA ILE A 269 39.77 9.40 15.42
C ILE A 269 40.75 8.23 15.28
N LYS A 270 41.66 8.08 16.25
CA LYS A 270 42.43 6.84 16.45
C LYS A 270 41.92 6.10 17.68
N ASP A 271 41.51 4.87 17.38
CA ASP A 271 41.51 3.65 18.19
C ASP A 271 40.67 3.57 19.47
N LEU A 272 39.89 2.50 19.55
CA LEU A 272 40.03 1.49 20.60
C LEU A 272 39.28 0.20 20.22
N ASP A 273 40.01 -0.72 19.60
CA ASP A 273 39.84 -2.15 19.84
C ASP A 273 40.31 -2.46 21.27
N LYS A 274 39.42 -3.03 22.09
CA LYS A 274 39.72 -3.97 23.18
C LYS A 274 38.46 -4.75 23.55
#